data_AF-A0A8J8CMD6-F1
#
_entry.id   AF-A0A8J8CMD6-F1
#
_cell.length_a   1.000
_cell.length_b   1.000
_cell.length_c   1.000
_cell.angle_alpha   90.00
_cell.angle_beta   90.00
_cell.angle_gamma   90.00
#
_symmetry.space_group_name_H-M   'P 1'
#
loop_
_entity.id
_entity.type
_entity.pdbx_description
1 polymer ?
#
loop_
_entity_poly.entity_id
_entity_poly.type
_entity_poly.pdbx_seq_one_letter_code
_entity_poly.pdbx_strand_id
1 'polypeptide(L)'
;MTNESSRTQDMFSQQRKIFGRDIGKRFKNLNWTAIGFSITVFIFLIIFGLLLRLLLAYQYRIDFPNPIFLNPIIWNRIVLFDPNGVSFSGYVDFNYYYVNWIQGWYESNWYPYTDWALAIDPGGPEYFYSYPAIFLYFLVLLWRPGMTYLAMALPMIIADAACAGMVFLIVKEIMNKKDDNPIALLAGFLMCLSPINIIYDGVYWLNPGPVTLFTLVSFYFVTKKKWRQTFFWLALATMTKQNALFFTYPVFMFMLGERVQKEGVKRGVLNSIMNAAYYIIVCILCSIPWIFITPKFYGVHLLFPGQLLMLNSTIETPIINNTIQFSFSLKVLGLKGFLLDAIAYGINSMLLMIIGASIIAIAMFWRSYKNNLDNTEFFEWVSIYTIITHIFMPRGVYKFYSAYYIPIILIALICSLVNYSENRYSRILTLLVATGLFFGFSIWHQTINRVYTPVLLFLASIIIALIAAGRGIIKLVLRYQQNQKKLAIISI
;
A
#
# COMPACT_ATOMS: atom_id res chain seq x y z
N MET A 1 39.78 1.12 -47.02
CA MET A 1 38.76 1.52 -46.02
C MET A 1 37.43 0.80 -46.28
N THR A 2 37.42 -0.52 -46.52
CA THR A 2 36.24 -1.25 -47.01
C THR A 2 36.10 -2.61 -46.35
N ASN A 3 35.97 -2.67 -45.01
CA ASN A 3 35.58 -3.93 -44.35
C ASN A 3 34.99 -3.80 -42.92
N GLU A 4 34.77 -2.59 -42.40
CA GLU A 4 34.17 -2.44 -41.06
C GLU A 4 32.64 -2.54 -41.09
N SER A 5 31.98 -2.12 -42.18
CA SER A 5 30.52 -2.16 -42.30
C SER A 5 29.94 -3.58 -42.37
N SER A 6 30.67 -4.54 -42.96
CA SER A 6 30.25 -5.95 -43.03
C SER A 6 30.27 -6.62 -41.65
N ARG A 7 31.31 -6.34 -40.85
CA ARG A 7 31.44 -6.89 -39.48
C ARG A 7 30.36 -6.39 -38.53
N THR A 8 29.96 -5.12 -38.62
CA THR A 8 28.88 -4.60 -37.74
C THR A 8 27.52 -5.21 -38.11
N GLN A 9 27.23 -5.34 -39.42
CA GLN A 9 25.98 -5.97 -39.89
C GLN A 9 25.90 -7.45 -39.53
N ASP A 10 27.01 -8.20 -39.63
CA ASP A 10 27.05 -9.61 -39.22
C ASP A 10 26.87 -9.78 -37.71
N MET A 11 27.46 -8.91 -36.89
CA MET A 11 27.27 -8.93 -35.44
C MET A 11 25.81 -8.65 -35.04
N PHE A 12 25.17 -7.65 -35.65
CA PHE A 12 23.76 -7.35 -35.39
C PHE A 12 22.82 -8.47 -35.88
N SER A 13 23.13 -9.10 -37.01
CA SER A 13 22.34 -10.22 -37.53
C SER A 13 22.45 -11.47 -36.64
N GLN A 14 23.65 -11.76 -36.12
CA GLN A 14 23.87 -12.84 -35.16
C GLN A 14 23.19 -12.54 -33.82
N GLN A 15 23.31 -11.32 -33.28
CA GLN A 15 22.61 -10.93 -32.05
C GLN A 15 21.09 -11.03 -32.20
N ARG A 16 20.51 -10.58 -33.34
CA ARG A 16 19.08 -10.76 -33.62
C ARG A 16 18.66 -12.23 -33.69
N LYS A 17 19.47 -13.10 -34.33
CA LYS A 17 19.19 -14.54 -34.40
C LYS A 17 19.26 -15.21 -33.02
N ILE A 18 20.24 -14.84 -32.19
CA ILE A 18 20.38 -15.36 -30.82
C ILE A 18 19.22 -14.89 -29.95
N PHE A 19 18.90 -13.58 -30.00
CA PHE A 19 17.80 -12.98 -29.26
C PHE A 19 16.43 -13.58 -29.66
N GLY A 20 16.17 -13.74 -30.97
CA GLY A 20 14.93 -14.35 -31.47
C GLY A 20 14.80 -15.83 -31.08
N ARG A 21 15.89 -16.60 -31.13
CA ARG A 21 15.89 -18.01 -30.68
C ARG A 21 15.66 -18.14 -29.17
N ASP A 22 16.25 -17.26 -28.36
CA ASP A 22 16.07 -17.27 -26.90
C ASP A 22 14.63 -16.86 -26.53
N ILE A 23 14.05 -15.84 -27.18
CA ILE A 23 12.64 -15.47 -27.01
C ILE A 23 11.72 -16.63 -27.40
N GLY A 24 11.94 -17.25 -28.57
CA GLY A 24 11.12 -18.36 -29.02
C GLY A 24 11.17 -19.56 -28.07
N LYS A 25 12.35 -19.90 -27.55
CA LYS A 25 12.51 -20.96 -26.54
C LYS A 25 11.80 -20.60 -25.22
N ARG A 26 11.95 -19.37 -24.74
CA ARG A 26 11.25 -18.90 -23.53
C ARG A 26 9.74 -18.97 -23.71
N PHE A 27 9.21 -18.48 -24.83
CA PHE A 27 7.76 -18.52 -25.13
C PHE A 27 7.22 -19.95 -25.21
N LYS A 28 7.97 -20.89 -25.81
CA LYS A 28 7.57 -22.31 -25.86
C LYS A 28 7.55 -22.99 -24.50
N ASN A 29 8.40 -22.55 -23.57
CA ASN A 29 8.48 -23.11 -22.22
C ASN A 29 7.48 -22.49 -21.24
N LEU A 30 6.75 -21.45 -21.63
CA LEU A 30 5.72 -20.86 -20.78
C LEU A 30 4.46 -21.74 -20.75
N ASN A 31 3.93 -21.93 -19.54
CA ASN A 31 2.65 -22.58 -19.35
C ASN A 31 1.50 -21.59 -19.67
N TRP A 32 1.16 -21.47 -20.95
CA TRP A 32 0.14 -20.54 -21.44
C TRP A 32 -1.23 -20.74 -20.81
N THR A 33 -1.60 -21.98 -20.46
CA THR A 33 -2.88 -22.25 -19.79
C THR A 33 -2.89 -21.68 -18.37
N ALA A 34 -1.80 -21.84 -17.61
CA ALA A 34 -1.67 -21.24 -16.28
C ALA A 34 -1.61 -19.70 -16.33
N ILE A 35 -0.96 -19.13 -17.34
CA ILE A 35 -0.90 -17.68 -17.56
C ILE A 35 -2.29 -17.15 -17.93
N GLY A 36 -2.95 -17.78 -18.92
CA GLY A 36 -4.30 -17.44 -19.35
C GLY A 36 -5.30 -17.47 -18.20
N PHE A 37 -5.29 -18.54 -17.39
CA PHE A 37 -6.13 -18.61 -16.18
C PHE A 37 -5.89 -17.44 -15.22
N SER A 38 -4.61 -17.10 -14.98
CA SER A 38 -4.26 -15.99 -14.08
C SER A 38 -4.76 -14.65 -14.61
N ILE A 39 -4.65 -14.41 -15.92
CA ILE A 39 -5.14 -13.20 -16.58
C ILE A 39 -6.66 -13.13 -16.51
N THR A 40 -7.36 -14.23 -16.83
CA THR A 40 -8.83 -14.28 -16.78
C THR A 40 -9.35 -13.99 -15.38
N VAL A 41 -8.78 -14.62 -14.35
CA VAL A 41 -9.18 -14.36 -12.95
C VAL A 41 -8.86 -12.93 -12.54
N PHE A 42 -7.68 -12.41 -12.91
CA PHE A 42 -7.29 -11.03 -12.63
C PHE A 42 -8.29 -10.02 -13.22
N ILE A 43 -8.64 -10.17 -14.50
CA ILE A 43 -9.62 -9.31 -15.19
C ILE A 43 -11.01 -9.47 -14.57
N PHE A 44 -11.43 -10.71 -14.29
CA PHE A 44 -12.71 -10.98 -13.65
C PHE A 44 -12.85 -10.27 -12.29
N LEU A 45 -11.82 -10.35 -11.44
CA LEU A 45 -11.82 -9.67 -10.13
C LEU A 45 -11.86 -8.15 -10.28
N ILE A 46 -11.19 -7.58 -11.28
CA ILE A 46 -11.27 -6.14 -11.59
C ILE A 46 -12.70 -5.76 -11.97
N ILE A 47 -13.31 -6.49 -12.91
CA ILE A 47 -14.67 -6.19 -13.38
C ILE A 47 -15.67 -6.34 -12.23
N PHE A 48 -15.60 -7.43 -11.48
CA PHE A 48 -16.46 -7.66 -10.32
C PHE A 48 -16.29 -6.57 -9.25
N GLY A 49 -15.04 -6.25 -8.91
CA GLY A 49 -14.72 -5.16 -8.00
C GLY A 49 -15.32 -3.84 -8.49
N LEU A 50 -15.03 -3.44 -9.73
CA LEU A 50 -15.52 -2.21 -10.34
C LEU A 50 -17.05 -2.11 -10.31
N LEU A 51 -17.76 -3.16 -10.73
CA LEU A 51 -19.22 -3.21 -10.70
C LEU A 51 -19.76 -2.99 -9.28
N LEU A 52 -19.16 -3.64 -8.28
CA LEU A 52 -19.56 -3.48 -6.88
C LEU A 52 -19.36 -2.04 -6.39
N ARG A 53 -18.21 -1.40 -6.69
CA ARG A 53 -17.97 0.00 -6.29
C ARG A 53 -18.97 0.94 -6.97
N LEU A 54 -19.17 0.77 -8.28
CA LEU A 54 -20.07 1.64 -9.05
C LEU A 54 -21.52 1.52 -8.59
N LEU A 55 -22.00 0.29 -8.36
CA LEU A 55 -23.36 0.06 -7.88
C LEU A 55 -23.60 0.67 -6.50
N LEU A 56 -22.66 0.47 -5.57
CA LEU A 56 -22.77 1.03 -4.22
C LEU A 56 -22.62 2.55 -4.21
N ALA A 57 -21.71 3.11 -5.02
CA ALA A 57 -21.56 4.55 -5.17
C ALA A 57 -22.81 5.20 -5.79
N TYR A 58 -23.42 4.54 -6.78
CA TYR A 58 -24.67 4.97 -7.39
C TYR A 58 -25.82 4.97 -6.39
N GLN A 59 -26.04 3.84 -5.71
CA GLN A 59 -27.07 3.71 -4.68
C GLN A 59 -26.91 4.78 -3.60
N TYR A 60 -25.68 4.95 -3.09
CA TYR A 60 -25.38 5.97 -2.09
C TYR A 60 -25.71 7.39 -2.56
N ARG A 61 -25.40 7.73 -3.82
CA ARG A 61 -25.66 9.07 -4.34
C ARG A 61 -27.14 9.35 -4.60
N ILE A 62 -27.94 8.30 -4.84
CA ILE A 62 -29.39 8.39 -5.03
C ILE A 62 -30.14 8.44 -3.70
N ASP A 63 -29.80 7.57 -2.76
CA ASP A 63 -30.50 7.42 -1.48
C ASP A 63 -30.14 8.52 -0.49
N PHE A 64 -28.95 9.08 -0.64
CA PHE A 64 -28.48 10.24 0.12
C PHE A 64 -28.26 11.42 -0.85
N PRO A 65 -29.31 11.82 -1.61
CA PRO A 65 -29.20 12.93 -2.54
C PRO A 65 -29.00 14.18 -1.71
N ASN A 66 -28.09 15.05 -2.15
CA ASN A 66 -27.68 16.21 -1.37
C ASN A 66 -28.82 17.26 -1.32
N PRO A 67 -29.43 17.58 -0.16
CA PRO A 67 -30.25 18.78 -0.05
C PRO A 67 -29.37 20.04 0.09
N ILE A 68 -28.07 19.85 0.36
CA ILE A 68 -27.13 20.86 0.84
C ILE A 68 -26.25 21.31 -0.33
N PHE A 69 -26.86 22.10 -1.20
CA PHE A 69 -26.23 23.28 -1.81
C PHE A 69 -26.40 24.53 -0.91
N LEU A 70 -26.86 24.36 0.35
CA LEU A 70 -27.22 25.46 1.26
C LEU A 70 -26.41 25.52 2.57
N ASN A 71 -25.42 24.65 2.78
CA ASN A 71 -24.56 24.72 3.97
C ASN A 71 -23.10 24.39 3.58
N PRO A 72 -22.22 25.39 3.45
CA PRO A 72 -20.92 25.24 2.80
C PRO A 72 -19.86 24.47 3.62
N ILE A 73 -20.16 24.04 4.84
CA ILE A 73 -19.15 23.47 5.75
C ILE A 73 -19.71 22.26 6.52
N ILE A 74 -20.03 21.15 5.85
CA ILE A 74 -20.09 19.85 6.54
C ILE A 74 -19.38 18.80 5.68
N TRP A 75 -18.16 18.50 6.11
CA TRP A 75 -17.21 17.56 5.50
C TRP A 75 -17.62 16.08 5.57
N ASN A 76 -18.77 15.80 6.17
CA ASN A 76 -19.25 14.46 6.48
C ASN A 76 -20.62 14.26 5.84
N ARG A 77 -20.67 13.59 4.71
CA ARG A 77 -21.89 12.84 4.45
C ARG A 77 -21.87 11.64 5.39
N ILE A 78 -22.88 11.54 6.25
CA ILE A 78 -23.06 10.37 7.09
C ILE A 78 -23.73 9.32 6.20
N VAL A 79 -23.06 8.19 5.95
CA VAL A 79 -23.82 6.98 5.59
C VAL A 79 -24.69 6.71 6.81
N LEU A 80 -26.02 6.78 6.68
CA LEU A 80 -26.97 6.45 7.77
C LEU A 80 -26.97 4.93 8.02
N PHE A 81 -25.79 4.38 8.28
CA PHE A 81 -25.59 3.05 8.80
C PHE A 81 -24.96 3.27 10.16
N ASP A 82 -25.78 3.22 11.21
CA ASP A 82 -25.40 3.66 12.55
C ASP A 82 -25.44 2.50 13.57
N PRO A 83 -24.60 1.46 13.39
CA PRO A 83 -24.54 0.39 14.36
C PRO A 83 -23.97 0.93 15.68
N ASN A 84 -24.81 0.92 16.72
CA ASN A 84 -24.50 1.40 18.07
C ASN A 84 -24.34 2.94 18.22
N GLY A 85 -24.99 3.75 17.39
CA GLY A 85 -24.93 5.22 17.56
C GLY A 85 -23.60 5.86 17.16
N VAL A 86 -22.74 5.13 16.44
CA VAL A 86 -21.54 5.67 15.78
C VAL A 86 -21.77 5.83 14.27
N SER A 87 -21.92 7.08 13.85
CA SER A 87 -21.93 7.45 12.43
C SER A 87 -20.62 7.08 11.73
N PHE A 88 -20.73 6.56 10.50
CA PHE A 88 -19.56 6.34 9.65
C PHE A 88 -18.89 7.68 9.34
N SER A 89 -17.58 7.73 9.53
CA SER A 89 -16.79 8.93 9.23
C SER A 89 -16.72 9.12 7.72
N GLY A 90 -17.48 10.08 7.19
CA GLY A 90 -17.41 10.49 5.80
C GLY A 90 -16.27 11.46 5.53
N TYR A 91 -15.83 11.51 4.27
CA TYR A 91 -14.83 12.46 3.80
C TYR A 91 -15.28 13.02 2.45
N VAL A 92 -15.17 14.33 2.26
CA VAL A 92 -15.59 15.03 1.03
C VAL A 92 -14.42 15.46 0.15
N ASP A 93 -13.22 14.93 0.37
CA ASP A 93 -12.00 15.31 -0.34
C ASP A 93 -12.20 15.31 -1.87
N PHE A 94 -12.98 14.37 -2.39
CA PHE A 94 -13.30 14.32 -3.82
C PHE A 94 -13.97 15.62 -4.30
N ASN A 95 -15.07 16.03 -3.66
CA ASN A 95 -15.81 17.23 -4.08
C ASN A 95 -15.08 18.52 -3.71
N TYR A 96 -14.42 18.54 -2.55
CA TYR A 96 -13.79 19.75 -2.03
C TYR A 96 -12.43 20.01 -2.65
N TYR A 97 -11.57 19.00 -2.77
CA TYR A 97 -10.23 19.16 -3.31
C TYR A 97 -10.16 18.76 -4.79
N TYR A 98 -10.55 17.53 -5.13
CA TYR A 98 -10.15 16.95 -6.42
C TYR A 98 -10.89 17.60 -7.59
N VAL A 99 -12.19 17.86 -7.42
CA VAL A 99 -12.98 18.60 -8.41
C VAL A 99 -12.40 20.01 -8.62
N ASN A 100 -12.13 20.75 -7.53
CA ASN A 100 -11.56 22.09 -7.62
C ASN A 100 -10.16 22.11 -8.25
N TRP A 101 -9.32 21.11 -8.02
CA TRP A 101 -8.00 21.02 -8.68
C TRP A 101 -8.11 20.82 -10.19
N ILE A 102 -9.04 19.97 -10.62
CA ILE A 102 -9.24 19.70 -12.05
C ILE A 102 -9.88 20.91 -12.74
N GLN A 103 -10.89 21.52 -12.11
CA GLN A 103 -11.51 22.75 -12.62
C GLN A 103 -10.50 23.89 -12.66
N GLY A 104 -9.75 24.11 -11.58
CA GLY A 104 -8.67 25.08 -11.55
C GLY A 104 -7.67 24.88 -12.69
N TRP A 105 -7.23 23.63 -12.92
CA TRP A 105 -6.30 23.29 -14.00
C TRP A 105 -6.85 23.62 -15.39
N TYR A 106 -8.11 23.28 -15.68
CA TYR A 106 -8.67 23.40 -17.04
C TYR A 106 -9.39 24.72 -17.32
N GLU A 107 -9.97 25.36 -16.30
CA GLU A 107 -10.86 26.52 -16.43
C GLU A 107 -10.19 27.81 -15.92
N SER A 108 -9.36 27.71 -14.88
CA SER A 108 -8.78 28.89 -14.20
C SER A 108 -7.28 29.09 -14.48
N ASN A 109 -6.66 28.25 -15.33
CA ASN A 109 -5.20 28.23 -15.55
C ASN A 109 -4.39 28.12 -14.24
N TRP A 110 -4.93 27.40 -13.25
CA TRP A 110 -4.23 27.15 -11.99
C TRP A 110 -3.12 26.11 -12.20
N TYR A 111 -1.99 26.34 -11.52
CA TYR A 111 -0.86 25.42 -11.48
C TYR A 111 -0.62 24.96 -10.03
N PRO A 112 -0.34 23.67 -9.79
CA PRO A 112 -0.01 23.16 -8.47
C PRO A 112 1.35 23.67 -7.99
N TYR A 113 1.60 23.51 -6.69
CA TYR A 113 2.88 23.86 -6.04
C TYR A 113 3.24 25.36 -6.14
N THR A 114 2.22 26.22 -6.07
CA THR A 114 2.37 27.66 -5.89
C THR A 114 2.76 27.99 -4.44
N ASP A 115 2.89 29.29 -4.14
CA ASP A 115 3.44 29.79 -2.87
C ASP A 115 2.89 29.05 -1.64
N TRP A 116 3.80 28.45 -0.87
CA TRP A 116 3.51 27.72 0.37
C TRP A 116 2.89 28.61 1.46
N ALA A 117 3.07 29.93 1.40
CA ALA A 117 2.37 30.85 2.29
C ALA A 117 0.83 30.71 2.16
N LEU A 118 0.36 30.41 0.95
CA LEU A 118 -1.03 30.07 0.65
C LEU A 118 -1.37 28.61 1.00
N ALA A 119 -0.49 27.81 1.60
CA ALA A 119 -0.88 26.50 2.14
C ALA A 119 -1.32 26.60 3.62
N ILE A 120 -0.95 27.69 4.30
CA ILE A 120 -1.25 27.92 5.72
C ILE A 120 -2.59 28.67 5.88
N ASP A 121 -2.84 29.66 5.02
CA ASP A 121 -4.15 30.33 4.89
C ASP A 121 -4.54 30.42 3.40
N PRO A 122 -5.12 29.35 2.85
CA PRO A 122 -5.14 29.15 1.41
C PRO A 122 -6.07 30.04 0.62
N GLY A 123 -7.07 30.69 1.23
CA GLY A 123 -8.07 31.46 0.48
C GLY A 123 -8.95 30.62 -0.49
N GLY A 124 -8.59 29.36 -0.78
CA GLY A 124 -9.29 28.45 -1.69
C GLY A 124 -8.79 26.99 -1.64
N PRO A 125 -9.62 26.00 -2.01
CA PRO A 125 -9.29 24.56 -1.96
C PRO A 125 -8.09 24.14 -2.82
N GLU A 126 -7.77 24.89 -3.87
CA GLU A 126 -6.71 24.59 -4.83
C GLU A 126 -5.31 24.65 -4.22
N TYR A 127 -5.10 25.52 -3.23
CA TYR A 127 -3.79 25.72 -2.60
C TYR A 127 -3.41 24.64 -1.58
N PHE A 128 -4.31 23.70 -1.27
CA PHE A 128 -4.02 22.53 -0.44
C PHE A 128 -3.31 21.39 -1.20
N TYR A 129 -3.08 21.54 -2.51
CA TYR A 129 -2.46 20.49 -3.31
C TYR A 129 -1.01 20.21 -2.88
N SER A 130 -0.82 19.12 -2.14
CA SER A 130 0.47 18.63 -1.64
C SER A 130 0.82 17.24 -2.18
N TYR A 131 0.10 16.77 -3.20
CA TYR A 131 0.29 15.45 -3.76
C TYR A 131 1.41 15.42 -4.80
N PRO A 132 2.15 14.32 -4.93
CA PRO A 132 3.12 14.14 -6.01
C PRO A 132 2.50 14.14 -7.42
N ALA A 133 3.34 14.34 -8.44
CA ALA A 133 2.91 14.71 -9.79
C ALA A 133 2.02 13.66 -10.50
N ILE A 134 2.28 12.36 -10.30
CA ILE A 134 1.50 11.30 -10.99
C ILE A 134 0.05 11.33 -10.55
N PHE A 135 -0.25 11.71 -9.30
CA PHE A 135 -1.63 11.78 -8.85
C PHE A 135 -2.43 12.82 -9.62
N LEU A 136 -1.86 14.01 -9.87
CA LEU A 136 -2.49 15.00 -10.74
C LEU A 136 -2.70 14.45 -12.15
N TYR A 137 -1.69 13.80 -12.73
CA TYR A 137 -1.83 13.19 -14.06
C TYR A 137 -2.96 12.16 -14.12
N PHE A 138 -3.13 11.41 -13.03
CA PHE A 138 -4.20 10.42 -12.88
C PHE A 138 -5.59 11.08 -12.86
N LEU A 139 -5.73 12.22 -12.18
CA LEU A 139 -6.95 13.00 -12.12
C LEU A 139 -7.31 13.66 -13.46
N VAL A 140 -6.33 14.26 -14.15
CA VAL A 140 -6.60 15.03 -15.38
C VAL A 140 -6.81 14.17 -16.62
N LEU A 141 -6.34 12.91 -16.63
CA LEU A 141 -6.32 12.04 -17.81
C LEU A 141 -7.71 11.78 -18.41
N LEU A 142 -8.71 11.53 -17.58
CA LEU A 142 -10.07 11.17 -18.02
C LEU A 142 -11.09 12.31 -17.89
N TRP A 143 -10.67 13.50 -17.43
CA TRP A 143 -11.60 14.62 -17.31
C TRP A 143 -12.15 15.09 -18.66
N ARG A 144 -11.28 15.40 -19.64
CA ARG A 144 -11.72 15.98 -20.92
C ARG A 144 -12.70 15.11 -21.72
N PRO A 145 -12.52 13.78 -21.83
CA PRO A 145 -13.46 12.94 -22.57
C PRO A 145 -14.85 12.84 -21.95
N GLY A 146 -14.97 12.99 -20.62
CA GLY A 146 -16.21 12.71 -19.90
C GLY A 146 -16.91 13.94 -19.30
N MET A 147 -16.16 14.96 -18.88
CA MET A 147 -16.64 16.18 -18.19
C MET A 147 -17.67 15.90 -17.08
N THR A 148 -17.54 14.77 -16.39
CA THR A 148 -18.40 14.37 -15.27
C THR A 148 -17.55 13.98 -14.07
N TYR A 149 -18.10 14.12 -12.87
CA TYR A 149 -17.43 13.66 -11.64
C TYR A 149 -17.11 12.17 -11.67
N LEU A 150 -17.96 11.35 -12.30
CA LEU A 150 -17.66 9.93 -12.48
C LEU A 150 -16.42 9.72 -13.36
N ALA A 151 -16.27 10.48 -14.45
CA ALA A 151 -15.08 10.39 -15.30
C ALA A 151 -13.79 10.75 -14.56
N MET A 152 -13.83 11.74 -13.65
CA MET A 152 -12.70 12.06 -12.77
C MET A 152 -12.39 10.93 -11.76
N ALA A 153 -13.43 10.30 -11.21
CA ALA A 153 -13.29 9.26 -10.20
C ALA A 153 -12.87 7.91 -10.78
N LEU A 154 -13.24 7.64 -12.03
CA LEU A 154 -13.10 6.33 -12.67
C LEU A 154 -11.66 5.76 -12.61
N PRO A 155 -10.58 6.53 -12.88
CA PRO A 155 -9.22 6.02 -12.71
C PRO A 155 -8.98 5.47 -11.30
N MET A 156 -9.45 6.19 -10.26
CA MET A 156 -9.24 5.80 -8.86
C MET A 156 -10.02 4.53 -8.51
N ILE A 157 -11.27 4.45 -8.98
CA ILE A 157 -12.12 3.27 -8.77
C ILE A 157 -11.54 2.04 -9.49
N ILE A 158 -11.05 2.21 -10.72
CA ILE A 158 -10.39 1.13 -11.48
C ILE A 158 -9.12 0.69 -10.74
N ALA A 159 -8.34 1.63 -10.22
CA ALA A 159 -7.11 1.29 -9.49
C ALA A 159 -7.41 0.51 -8.19
N ASP A 160 -8.41 0.93 -7.41
CA ASP A 160 -8.86 0.17 -6.23
C ASP A 160 -9.37 -1.24 -6.62
N ALA A 161 -10.18 -1.35 -7.67
CA ALA A 161 -10.64 -2.65 -8.16
C ALA A 161 -9.46 -3.56 -8.59
N ALA A 162 -8.42 -2.99 -9.19
CA ALA A 162 -7.20 -3.70 -9.56
C ALA A 162 -6.37 -4.20 -8.37
N CYS A 163 -6.52 -3.60 -7.18
CA CYS A 163 -5.89 -4.12 -5.97
C CYS A 163 -6.35 -5.57 -5.68
N ALA A 164 -7.61 -5.92 -5.94
CA ALA A 164 -8.11 -7.29 -5.76
C ALA A 164 -7.43 -8.31 -6.68
N GLY A 165 -7.24 -7.95 -7.95
CA GLY A 165 -6.46 -8.75 -8.89
C GLY A 165 -5.01 -8.93 -8.43
N MET A 166 -4.39 -7.86 -7.91
CA MET A 166 -3.02 -7.93 -7.41
C MET A 166 -2.90 -8.79 -6.14
N VAL A 167 -3.86 -8.72 -5.21
CA VAL A 167 -3.93 -9.62 -4.05
C VAL A 167 -3.97 -11.08 -4.50
N PHE A 168 -4.81 -11.41 -5.48
CA PHE A 168 -4.86 -12.75 -6.08
C PHE A 168 -3.49 -13.19 -6.61
N LEU A 169 -2.84 -12.35 -7.42
CA LEU A 169 -1.53 -12.69 -8.02
C LEU A 169 -0.44 -12.89 -6.97
N ILE A 170 -0.43 -12.07 -5.92
CA ILE A 170 0.53 -12.18 -4.83
C ILE A 170 0.31 -13.46 -4.04
N VAL A 171 -0.92 -13.74 -3.57
CA VAL A 171 -1.21 -14.95 -2.78
C VAL A 171 -0.89 -16.20 -3.59
N LYS A 172 -1.26 -16.22 -4.87
CA LYS A 172 -0.91 -17.32 -5.78
C LYS A 172 0.59 -17.55 -5.88
N GLU A 173 1.37 -16.48 -6.02
CA GLU A 173 2.83 -16.55 -6.09
C GLU A 173 3.46 -17.05 -4.77
N ILE A 174 2.92 -16.66 -3.61
CA ILE A 174 3.43 -17.10 -2.30
C ILE A 174 3.13 -18.59 -2.07
N MET A 175 1.92 -19.06 -2.40
CA MET A 175 1.53 -20.45 -2.17
C MET A 175 2.19 -21.42 -3.15
N ASN A 176 2.38 -21.01 -4.41
CA ASN A 176 3.12 -21.73 -5.46
C ASN A 176 2.74 -23.23 -5.66
N LYS A 177 1.52 -23.63 -5.26
CA LYS A 177 0.96 -24.97 -5.50
C LYS A 177 -0.34 -24.82 -6.29
N LYS A 178 -0.57 -25.72 -7.25
CA LYS A 178 -1.76 -25.70 -8.11
C LYS A 178 -3.06 -25.79 -7.30
N ASP A 179 -3.05 -26.57 -6.21
CA ASP A 179 -4.23 -26.77 -5.35
C ASP A 179 -4.58 -25.55 -4.50
N ASP A 180 -3.73 -24.52 -4.48
CA ASP A 180 -3.94 -23.30 -3.69
C ASP A 180 -4.50 -22.14 -4.53
N ASN A 181 -4.81 -22.38 -5.82
CA ASN A 181 -5.55 -21.41 -6.66
C ASN A 181 -6.89 -20.94 -6.04
N PRO A 182 -7.71 -21.81 -5.40
CA PRO A 182 -8.94 -21.38 -4.74
C PRO A 182 -8.69 -20.42 -3.57
N ILE A 183 -7.58 -20.61 -2.83
CA ILE A 183 -7.19 -19.72 -1.72
C ILE A 183 -6.85 -18.33 -2.26
N ALA A 184 -6.06 -18.27 -3.33
CA ALA A 184 -5.73 -17.01 -3.99
C ALA A 184 -6.97 -16.32 -4.56
N LEU A 185 -7.88 -17.07 -5.18
CA LEU A 185 -9.14 -16.55 -5.71
C LEU A 185 -10.01 -15.96 -4.58
N LEU A 186 -10.15 -16.69 -3.48
CA LEU A 186 -10.84 -16.20 -2.29
C LEU A 186 -10.21 -14.92 -1.74
N ALA A 187 -8.88 -14.84 -1.65
CA ALA A 187 -8.19 -13.61 -1.23
C ALA A 187 -8.54 -12.41 -2.12
N GLY A 188 -8.56 -12.61 -3.44
CA GLY A 188 -9.01 -11.59 -4.40
C GLY A 188 -10.47 -11.18 -4.16
N PHE A 189 -11.38 -12.14 -3.97
CA PHE A 189 -12.78 -11.85 -3.66
C PHE A 189 -12.97 -11.11 -2.34
N LEU A 190 -12.25 -11.49 -1.28
CA LEU A 190 -12.28 -10.80 0.00
C LEU A 190 -11.84 -9.35 -0.15
N MET A 191 -10.85 -9.08 -1.01
CA MET A 191 -10.44 -7.71 -1.34
C MET A 191 -11.51 -6.95 -2.13
N CYS A 192 -12.18 -7.59 -3.10
CA CYS A 192 -13.36 -7.00 -3.74
C CYS A 192 -14.43 -6.64 -2.69
N LEU A 193 -14.61 -7.45 -1.65
CA LEU A 193 -15.62 -7.24 -0.62
C LEU A 193 -15.14 -6.39 0.57
N SER A 194 -13.92 -5.86 0.55
CA SER A 194 -13.34 -5.08 1.66
C SER A 194 -14.25 -3.90 2.04
N PRO A 195 -14.87 -3.90 3.24
CA PRO A 195 -15.75 -2.81 3.66
C PRO A 195 -15.04 -1.46 3.66
N ILE A 196 -13.76 -1.44 4.04
CA ILE A 196 -12.96 -0.21 4.10
C ILE A 196 -12.78 0.39 2.72
N ASN A 197 -12.38 -0.40 1.73
CA ASN A 197 -12.12 0.07 0.37
C ASN A 197 -13.41 0.41 -0.36
N ILE A 198 -14.47 -0.40 -0.19
CA ILE A 198 -15.78 -0.11 -0.75
C ILE A 198 -16.26 1.28 -0.31
N ILE A 199 -16.17 1.58 0.99
CA ILE A 199 -16.67 2.85 1.52
C ILE A 199 -15.76 4.01 1.10
N TYR A 200 -14.46 3.92 1.35
CA TYR A 200 -13.56 5.06 1.15
C TYR A 200 -13.15 5.28 -0.31
N ASP A 201 -12.76 4.23 -1.01
CA ASP A 201 -12.27 4.34 -2.38
C ASP A 201 -13.43 4.19 -3.38
N GLY A 202 -14.43 3.36 -3.05
CA GLY A 202 -15.60 3.11 -3.87
C GLY A 202 -16.70 4.18 -3.76
N VAL A 203 -17.16 4.50 -2.55
CA VAL A 203 -18.29 5.43 -2.34
C VAL A 203 -17.81 6.87 -2.25
N TYR A 204 -16.78 7.15 -1.44
CA TYR A 204 -16.23 8.50 -1.28
C TYR A 204 -15.24 8.92 -2.37
N TRP A 205 -14.83 8.00 -3.25
CA TRP A 205 -13.86 8.25 -4.33
C TRP A 205 -12.54 8.88 -3.85
N LEU A 206 -12.05 8.40 -2.71
CA LEU A 206 -10.78 8.85 -2.15
C LEU A 206 -9.58 8.27 -2.91
N ASN A 207 -8.42 8.90 -2.71
CA ASN A 207 -7.19 8.60 -3.42
C ASN A 207 -6.29 7.44 -2.96
N PRO A 208 -6.59 6.61 -1.93
CA PRO A 208 -5.73 5.47 -1.61
C PRO A 208 -5.55 4.45 -2.75
N GLY A 209 -6.58 4.19 -3.57
CA GLY A 209 -6.55 3.15 -4.61
C GLY A 209 -5.29 3.15 -5.50
N PRO A 210 -4.97 4.24 -6.22
CA PRO A 210 -3.81 4.31 -7.13
C PRO A 210 -2.46 4.02 -6.47
N VAL A 211 -2.18 4.63 -5.31
CA VAL A 211 -0.92 4.37 -4.59
C VAL A 211 -0.87 2.93 -4.08
N THR A 212 -2.00 2.39 -3.63
CA THR A 212 -2.11 0.99 -3.18
C THR A 212 -1.77 0.03 -4.31
N LEU A 213 -2.33 0.25 -5.50
CA LEU A 213 -2.09 -0.59 -6.66
C LEU A 213 -0.60 -0.66 -7.01
N PHE A 214 0.05 0.49 -7.16
CA PHE A 214 1.48 0.52 -7.51
C PHE A 214 2.37 -0.08 -6.41
N THR A 215 2.02 0.10 -5.13
CA THR A 215 2.68 -0.58 -4.01
C THR A 215 2.52 -2.09 -4.09
N LEU A 216 1.32 -2.60 -4.39
CA LEU A 216 1.10 -4.05 -4.55
C LEU A 216 1.84 -4.62 -5.76
N VAL A 217 1.91 -3.90 -6.89
CA VAL A 217 2.72 -4.29 -8.04
C VAL A 217 4.20 -4.37 -7.65
N SER A 218 4.70 -3.39 -6.90
CA SER A 218 6.06 -3.41 -6.35
C SER A 218 6.31 -4.65 -5.48
N PHE A 219 5.40 -4.97 -4.56
CA PHE A 219 5.52 -6.13 -3.68
C PHE A 219 5.38 -7.46 -4.42
N TYR A 220 4.59 -7.53 -5.48
CA TYR A 220 4.58 -8.68 -6.38
C TYR A 220 5.96 -8.90 -7.04
N PHE A 221 6.72 -7.85 -7.34
CA PHE A 221 8.09 -8.02 -7.80
C PHE A 221 9.08 -8.36 -6.67
N VAL A 222 8.79 -7.97 -5.42
CA VAL A 222 9.56 -8.42 -4.23
C VAL A 222 9.45 -9.92 -4.02
N THR A 223 8.26 -10.51 -4.19
CA THR A 223 8.09 -11.97 -4.07
C THR A 223 8.91 -12.73 -5.12
N LYS A 224 9.14 -12.09 -6.28
CA LYS A 224 9.97 -12.59 -7.40
C LYS A 224 11.44 -12.19 -7.34
N LYS A 225 11.86 -11.44 -6.31
CA LYS A 225 13.22 -10.88 -6.16
C LYS A 225 13.67 -10.05 -7.39
N LYS A 226 12.72 -9.42 -8.07
CA LYS A 226 12.95 -8.56 -9.24
C LYS A 226 13.14 -7.11 -8.81
N TRP A 227 14.26 -6.85 -8.15
CA TRP A 227 14.50 -5.60 -7.41
C TRP A 227 14.42 -4.33 -8.25
N ARG A 228 14.90 -4.33 -9.51
CA ARG A 228 14.77 -3.15 -10.39
C ARG A 228 13.30 -2.79 -10.63
N GLN A 229 12.47 -3.79 -10.91
CA GLN A 229 11.03 -3.59 -11.12
C GLN A 229 10.34 -3.17 -9.82
N THR A 230 10.70 -3.77 -8.68
CA THR A 230 10.22 -3.33 -7.36
C THR A 230 10.44 -1.83 -7.16
N PHE A 231 11.67 -1.35 -7.34
CA PHE A 231 11.99 0.05 -7.12
C PHE A 231 11.38 0.99 -8.18
N PHE A 232 11.19 0.54 -9.42
CA PHE A 232 10.43 1.29 -10.43
C PHE A 232 8.97 1.52 -9.99
N TRP A 233 8.25 0.45 -9.64
CA TRP A 233 6.84 0.55 -9.24
C TRP A 233 6.67 1.25 -7.89
N LEU A 234 7.63 1.09 -6.99
CA LEU A 234 7.63 1.84 -5.73
C LEU A 234 7.86 3.34 -5.95
N ALA A 235 8.70 3.72 -6.92
CA ALA A 235 8.85 5.12 -7.32
C ALA A 235 7.54 5.68 -7.85
N LEU A 236 6.83 4.95 -8.73
CA LEU A 236 5.51 5.37 -9.21
C LEU A 236 4.48 5.50 -8.07
N ALA A 237 4.50 4.57 -7.10
CA ALA A 237 3.66 4.67 -5.91
C ALA A 237 3.98 5.93 -5.09
N THR A 238 5.27 6.20 -4.82
CA THR A 238 5.70 7.42 -4.12
C THR A 238 5.31 8.68 -4.88
N MET A 239 5.46 8.67 -6.21
CA MET A 239 5.10 9.76 -7.09
C MET A 239 3.58 9.89 -7.31
N THR A 240 2.79 9.01 -6.72
CA THR A 240 1.33 9.14 -6.56
C THR A 240 0.96 9.65 -5.16
N LYS A 241 1.57 9.10 -4.10
CA LYS A 241 1.39 9.61 -2.73
C LYS A 241 2.65 9.35 -1.90
N GLN A 242 3.12 10.38 -1.20
CA GLN A 242 4.37 10.34 -0.43
C GLN A 242 4.41 9.21 0.60
N ASN A 243 3.26 8.78 1.14
CA ASN A 243 3.20 7.68 2.12
C ASN A 243 3.83 6.37 1.59
N ALA A 244 3.89 6.15 0.28
CA ALA A 244 4.60 4.99 -0.26
C ALA A 244 6.12 5.06 -0.08
N LEU A 245 6.70 6.25 0.14
CA LEU A 245 8.11 6.43 0.50
C LEU A 245 8.48 5.61 1.74
N PHE A 246 7.58 5.48 2.71
CA PHE A 246 7.85 4.69 3.93
C PHE A 246 8.17 3.23 3.62
N PHE A 247 7.68 2.67 2.51
CA PHE A 247 8.02 1.31 2.10
C PHE A 247 9.40 1.15 1.49
N THR A 248 10.04 2.24 1.05
CA THR A 248 11.39 2.16 0.47
C THR A 248 12.39 1.60 1.46
N TYR A 249 12.31 2.00 2.73
CA TYR A 249 13.26 1.57 3.75
C TYR A 249 13.19 0.06 4.06
N PRO A 250 12.05 -0.54 4.46
CA PRO A 250 11.98 -1.97 4.73
C PRO A 250 12.25 -2.82 3.49
N VAL A 251 11.82 -2.38 2.30
CA VAL A 251 12.09 -3.08 1.03
C VAL A 251 13.58 -3.03 0.68
N PHE A 252 14.22 -1.87 0.87
CA PHE A 252 15.67 -1.72 0.68
C PHE A 252 16.45 -2.61 1.64
N MET A 253 16.08 -2.62 2.93
CA MET A 253 16.73 -3.44 3.93
C MET A 253 16.56 -4.94 3.66
N PHE A 254 15.38 -5.35 3.18
CA PHE A 254 15.17 -6.73 2.70
C PHE A 254 16.11 -7.09 1.55
N MET A 255 16.10 -6.29 0.48
CA MET A 255 16.97 -6.49 -0.68
C MET A 255 18.44 -6.51 -0.28
N LEU A 256 18.87 -5.56 0.55
CA LEU A 256 20.26 -5.43 0.98
C LEU A 256 20.72 -6.69 1.70
N GLY A 257 19.93 -7.21 2.64
CA GLY A 257 20.26 -8.45 3.34
C GLY A 257 20.40 -9.64 2.38
N GLU A 258 19.50 -9.75 1.40
CA GLU A 258 19.50 -10.83 0.41
C GLU A 258 20.71 -10.76 -0.50
N ARG A 259 21.06 -9.57 -0.99
CA ARG A 259 22.21 -9.37 -1.87
C ARG A 259 23.52 -9.53 -1.15
N VAL A 260 23.65 -9.03 0.07
CA VAL A 260 24.85 -9.22 0.88
C VAL A 260 25.09 -10.70 1.16
N GLN A 261 24.02 -11.49 1.39
CA GLN A 261 24.11 -12.93 1.57
C GLN A 261 24.55 -13.66 0.30
N LYS A 262 24.01 -13.29 -0.88
CA LYS A 262 24.29 -14.00 -2.15
C LYS A 262 25.55 -13.56 -2.86
N GLU A 263 25.87 -12.27 -2.78
CA GLU A 263 26.90 -11.63 -3.61
C GLU A 263 28.12 -11.15 -2.76
N GLY A 264 28.03 -11.25 -1.43
CA GLY A 264 28.99 -10.69 -0.49
C GLY A 264 28.75 -9.21 -0.20
N VAL A 265 29.35 -8.69 0.88
CA VAL A 265 29.09 -7.34 1.41
C VAL A 265 29.33 -6.25 0.35
N LYS A 266 30.54 -6.19 -0.24
CA LYS A 266 30.91 -5.12 -1.18
C LYS A 266 29.99 -5.06 -2.39
N ARG A 267 29.77 -6.20 -3.06
CA ARG A 267 28.96 -6.26 -4.28
C ARG A 267 27.48 -6.07 -3.96
N GLY A 268 26.98 -6.69 -2.89
CA GLY A 268 25.59 -6.57 -2.47
C GLY A 268 25.20 -5.15 -2.09
N VAL A 269 26.08 -4.41 -1.38
CA VAL A 269 25.89 -2.99 -1.06
C VAL A 269 25.86 -2.14 -2.33
N LEU A 270 26.87 -2.26 -3.21
CA LEU A 270 26.95 -1.50 -4.46
C LEU A 270 25.69 -1.70 -5.32
N ASN A 271 25.32 -2.96 -5.54
CA ASN A 271 24.15 -3.34 -6.32
C ASN A 271 22.85 -2.79 -5.69
N SER A 272 22.76 -2.77 -4.36
CA SER A 272 21.61 -2.19 -3.64
C SER A 272 21.53 -0.66 -3.82
N ILE A 273 22.66 0.04 -3.71
CA ILE A 273 22.76 1.49 -3.99
C ILE A 273 22.33 1.79 -5.42
N MET A 274 22.73 0.99 -6.40
CA MET A 274 22.30 1.19 -7.79
C MET A 274 20.77 1.10 -7.96
N ASN A 275 20.09 0.22 -7.23
CA ASN A 275 18.62 0.15 -7.26
C ASN A 275 17.97 1.35 -6.56
N ALA A 276 18.55 1.83 -5.46
CA ALA A 276 18.09 3.05 -4.79
C ALA A 276 18.29 4.29 -5.68
N ALA A 277 19.41 4.40 -6.38
CA ALA A 277 19.65 5.45 -7.36
C ALA A 277 18.64 5.37 -8.52
N TYR A 278 18.33 4.17 -9.00
CA TYR A 278 17.31 3.96 -10.02
C TYR A 278 15.92 4.43 -9.57
N TYR A 279 15.53 4.14 -8.32
CA TYR A 279 14.30 4.70 -7.72
C TYR A 279 14.28 6.23 -7.76
N ILE A 280 15.37 6.87 -7.31
CA ILE A 280 15.48 8.34 -7.30
C ILE A 280 15.35 8.91 -8.72
N ILE A 281 16.03 8.30 -9.70
CA ILE A 281 15.95 8.73 -11.11
C ILE A 281 14.50 8.68 -11.58
N VAL A 282 13.76 7.59 -11.34
CA VAL A 282 12.35 7.49 -11.74
C VAL A 282 11.50 8.59 -11.07
N CYS A 283 11.71 8.86 -9.78
CA CYS A 283 11.02 9.95 -9.09
C CYS A 283 11.32 11.33 -9.71
N ILE A 284 12.57 11.60 -10.06
CA ILE A 284 12.98 12.84 -10.74
C ILE A 284 12.31 12.93 -12.11
N LEU A 285 12.31 11.85 -12.90
CA LEU A 285 11.70 11.81 -14.24
C LEU A 285 10.20 12.13 -14.19
N CYS A 286 9.47 11.58 -13.21
CA CYS A 286 8.04 11.87 -13.03
C CYS A 286 7.77 13.32 -12.59
N SER A 287 8.79 13.99 -12.04
CA SER A 287 8.73 15.36 -11.55
C SER A 287 9.14 16.42 -12.60
N ILE A 288 9.45 16.02 -13.84
CA ILE A 288 10.15 16.86 -14.82
C ILE A 288 9.51 18.23 -15.15
N PRO A 289 8.20 18.49 -15.11
CA PRO A 289 7.77 19.90 -15.22
C PRO A 289 8.07 20.69 -13.93
N TRP A 290 7.77 20.12 -12.77
CA TRP A 290 7.75 20.85 -11.49
C TRP A 290 9.12 21.22 -10.95
N ILE A 291 10.13 20.39 -11.21
CA ILE A 291 11.52 20.69 -10.83
C ILE A 291 12.10 21.89 -11.60
N PHE A 292 11.54 22.25 -12.76
CA PHE A 292 11.98 23.41 -13.52
C PHE A 292 11.07 24.63 -13.34
N ILE A 293 9.75 24.43 -13.13
CA ILE A 293 8.80 25.53 -12.97
C ILE A 293 8.86 26.12 -11.56
N THR A 294 8.74 25.30 -10.51
CA THR A 294 8.67 25.75 -9.10
C THR A 294 9.49 24.88 -8.14
N PRO A 295 10.81 24.69 -8.36
CA PRO A 295 11.62 23.72 -7.61
C PRO A 295 11.53 23.86 -6.09
N LYS A 296 11.61 25.09 -5.57
CA LYS A 296 11.54 25.37 -4.12
C LYS A 296 10.21 24.94 -3.53
N PHE A 297 9.10 25.43 -4.09
CA PHE A 297 7.77 25.13 -3.58
C PHE A 297 7.41 23.66 -3.79
N TYR A 298 7.76 23.09 -4.93
CA TYR A 298 7.61 21.67 -5.20
C TYR A 298 8.30 20.81 -4.13
N GLY A 299 9.56 21.09 -3.81
CA GLY A 299 10.29 20.37 -2.78
C GLY A 299 9.66 20.48 -1.39
N VAL A 300 9.19 21.67 -1.00
CA VAL A 300 8.52 21.88 0.29
C VAL A 300 7.20 21.11 0.38
N HIS A 301 6.34 21.22 -0.65
CA HIS A 301 5.09 20.47 -0.74
C HIS A 301 5.30 18.96 -0.70
N LEU A 302 6.42 18.47 -1.25
CA LEU A 302 6.74 17.05 -1.26
C LEU A 302 7.27 16.51 0.07
N LEU A 303 8.08 17.28 0.79
CA LEU A 303 8.79 16.81 1.97
C LEU A 303 8.09 17.15 3.29
N PHE A 304 7.28 18.20 3.31
CA PHE A 304 6.67 18.72 4.55
C PHE A 304 5.15 18.95 4.42
N PRO A 305 4.35 17.94 4.03
CA PRO A 305 2.91 18.10 3.86
C PRO A 305 2.18 18.31 5.21
N GLY A 306 1.96 19.56 5.57
CA GLY A 306 0.91 19.99 6.51
C GLY A 306 1.35 20.33 7.94
N GLN A 307 2.31 19.62 8.55
CA GLN A 307 2.74 19.93 9.92
C GLN A 307 4.26 19.81 10.08
N LEU A 308 4.86 20.85 10.66
CA LEU A 308 6.27 20.86 11.01
C LEU A 308 6.53 19.97 12.24
N LEU A 309 7.76 19.48 12.34
CA LEU A 309 8.25 18.77 13.52
C LEU A 309 8.09 19.62 14.78
N MET A 310 7.53 19.02 15.85
CA MET A 310 7.34 19.70 17.13
C MET A 310 8.08 18.95 18.23
N LEU A 311 9.00 19.63 18.92
CA LEU A 311 9.77 19.06 20.03
C LEU A 311 9.06 19.35 21.37
N ASN A 312 7.81 18.91 21.51
CA ASN A 312 7.00 19.10 22.72
C ASN A 312 6.15 17.85 23.02
N SER A 313 5.64 17.75 24.24
CA SER A 313 4.73 16.69 24.68
C SER A 313 3.25 17.12 24.63
N THR A 314 2.93 18.22 23.96
CA THR A 314 1.55 18.74 23.92
C THR A 314 0.65 17.77 23.17
N ILE A 315 -0.42 17.33 23.83
CA ILE A 315 -1.45 16.49 23.22
C ILE A 315 -2.58 17.40 22.78
N GLU A 316 -2.66 17.61 21.47
CA GLU A 316 -3.71 18.41 20.88
C GLU A 316 -5.05 17.68 20.94
N THR A 317 -6.10 18.40 21.33
CA THR A 317 -7.46 17.89 21.19
C THR A 317 -7.83 17.95 19.71
N PRO A 318 -8.13 16.81 19.06
CA PRO A 318 -8.35 16.78 17.62
C PRO A 318 -9.65 17.49 17.28
N ILE A 319 -9.57 18.45 16.36
CA ILE A 319 -10.74 19.10 15.77
C ILE A 319 -11.62 18.02 15.11
N ILE A 320 -12.93 18.29 15.04
CA ILE A 320 -13.89 17.47 14.31
C ILE A 320 -13.33 17.23 12.89
N ASN A 321 -13.33 15.97 12.46
CA ASN A 321 -12.82 15.49 11.16
C ASN A 321 -11.31 15.55 10.91
N ASN A 322 -10.49 15.99 11.87
CA ASN A 322 -9.03 15.82 11.79
C ASN A 322 -8.57 14.39 12.14
N THR A 323 -7.31 14.13 11.85
CA THR A 323 -6.59 12.91 12.24
C THR A 323 -6.54 12.77 13.77
N ILE A 324 -6.42 11.53 14.24
CA ILE A 324 -6.25 11.22 15.65
C ILE A 324 -4.83 10.74 15.90
N GLN A 325 -4.10 11.41 16.80
CA GLN A 325 -2.80 10.95 17.27
C GLN A 325 -2.97 9.79 18.26
N PHE A 326 -2.03 8.84 18.24
CA PHE A 326 -2.04 7.70 19.17
C PHE A 326 -1.96 8.13 20.65
N SER A 327 -1.22 9.20 20.96
CA SER A 327 -1.18 9.80 22.31
C SER A 327 -2.56 10.26 22.78
N PHE A 328 -3.36 10.89 21.91
CA PHE A 328 -4.72 11.30 22.24
C PHE A 328 -5.63 10.10 22.53
N SER A 329 -5.52 9.01 21.73
CA SER A 329 -6.25 7.77 21.98
C SER A 329 -5.92 7.18 23.36
N LEU A 330 -4.64 7.16 23.75
CA LEU A 330 -4.19 6.67 25.06
C LEU A 330 -4.69 7.55 26.21
N LYS A 331 -4.69 8.88 26.03
CA LYS A 331 -5.25 9.83 27.00
C LYS A 331 -6.73 9.54 27.26
N VAL A 332 -7.51 9.27 26.21
CA VAL A 332 -8.94 8.92 26.34
C VAL A 332 -9.16 7.57 27.02
N LEU A 333 -8.22 6.62 26.86
CA LEU A 333 -8.20 5.37 27.63
C LEU A 333 -7.72 5.52 29.09
N GLY A 334 -7.44 6.75 29.53
CA GLY A 334 -7.09 7.06 30.91
C GLY A 334 -5.59 7.03 31.24
N LEU A 335 -4.72 6.86 30.24
CA LEU A 335 -3.27 6.99 30.46
C LEU A 335 -2.95 8.44 30.86
N LYS A 336 -2.09 8.64 31.86
CA LYS A 336 -1.72 9.97 32.40
C LYS A 336 -0.27 9.98 32.85
N GLY A 337 0.26 11.18 33.11
CA GLY A 337 1.59 11.41 33.68
C GLY A 337 2.72 11.19 32.68
N PHE A 338 3.94 11.01 33.21
CA PHE A 338 5.19 10.96 32.45
C PHE A 338 5.16 10.02 31.25
N LEU A 339 4.54 8.85 31.37
CA LEU A 339 4.48 7.88 30.27
C LEU A 339 3.68 8.42 29.08
N LEU A 340 2.54 9.07 29.32
CA LEU A 340 1.74 9.69 28.27
C LEU A 340 2.52 10.84 27.60
N ASP A 341 3.18 11.68 28.41
CA ASP A 341 3.96 12.82 27.91
C ASP A 341 5.16 12.37 27.08
N ALA A 342 5.84 11.29 27.49
CA ALA A 342 6.94 10.68 26.74
C ALA A 342 6.47 10.11 25.39
N ILE A 343 5.29 9.46 25.36
CA ILE A 343 4.70 8.97 24.10
C ILE A 343 4.31 10.13 23.19
N ALA A 344 3.68 11.18 23.75
CA ALA A 344 3.31 12.37 23.00
C ALA A 344 4.54 13.06 22.39
N TYR A 345 5.60 13.26 23.19
CA TYR A 345 6.88 13.78 22.70
C TYR A 345 7.46 12.91 21.60
N GLY A 346 7.47 11.59 21.81
CA GLY A 346 7.99 10.63 20.84
C GLY A 346 7.23 10.63 19.51
N ILE A 347 5.93 10.91 19.51
CA ILE A 347 5.11 11.07 18.31
C ILE A 347 5.36 12.43 17.66
N ASN A 348 5.25 13.53 18.40
CA ASN A 348 5.38 14.90 17.89
C ASN A 348 6.76 15.15 17.26
N SER A 349 7.81 14.53 17.81
CA SER A 349 9.19 14.60 17.32
C SER A 349 9.52 13.58 16.21
N MET A 350 8.56 12.75 15.76
CA MET A 350 8.77 11.59 14.86
C MET A 350 9.69 10.49 15.42
N LEU A 351 10.20 10.61 16.64
CA LEU A 351 11.16 9.68 17.23
C LEU A 351 10.62 8.24 17.29
N LEU A 352 9.39 8.05 17.77
CA LEU A 352 8.79 6.70 17.87
C LEU A 352 8.56 6.07 16.50
N MET A 353 8.19 6.88 15.50
CA MET A 353 8.05 6.41 14.13
C MET A 353 9.40 5.94 13.57
N ILE A 354 10.47 6.73 13.74
CA ILE A 354 11.82 6.40 13.26
C ILE A 354 12.37 5.17 13.96
N ILE A 355 12.22 5.07 15.29
CA ILE A 355 12.65 3.91 16.08
C ILE A 355 11.88 2.66 15.62
N GLY A 356 10.54 2.73 15.57
CA GLY A 356 9.70 1.61 15.15
C GLY A 356 10.03 1.13 13.73
N ALA A 357 10.17 2.07 12.79
CA ALA A 357 10.59 1.77 11.43
C ALA A 357 11.97 1.10 11.38
N SER A 358 12.94 1.61 12.14
CA SER A 358 14.31 1.11 12.15
C SER A 358 14.42 -0.28 12.75
N ILE A 359 13.76 -0.54 13.89
CA ILE A 359 13.75 -1.86 14.52
C ILE A 359 13.24 -2.91 13.54
N ILE A 360 12.10 -2.65 12.90
CA ILE A 360 11.48 -3.59 11.96
C ILE A 360 12.35 -3.76 10.70
N ALA A 361 12.83 -2.67 10.09
CA ALA A 361 13.63 -2.75 8.87
C ALA A 361 14.98 -3.46 9.11
N ILE A 362 15.65 -3.21 10.24
CA ILE A 362 16.88 -3.92 10.64
C ILE A 362 16.59 -5.40 10.88
N ALA A 363 15.47 -5.73 11.55
CA ALA A 363 15.06 -7.13 11.73
C ALA A 363 14.84 -7.83 10.38
N MET A 364 14.17 -7.16 9.42
CA MET A 364 13.99 -7.67 8.06
C MET A 364 15.33 -7.87 7.33
N PHE A 365 16.27 -6.92 7.43
CA PHE A 365 17.62 -7.07 6.90
C PHE A 365 18.30 -8.31 7.48
N TRP A 366 18.31 -8.47 8.81
CA TRP A 366 18.96 -9.59 9.48
C TRP A 366 18.36 -10.94 9.10
N ARG A 367 17.02 -11.02 9.07
CA ARG A 367 16.29 -12.22 8.66
C ARG A 367 16.57 -12.58 7.20
N SER A 368 16.64 -11.57 6.33
CA SER A 368 17.00 -11.72 4.92
C SER A 368 18.44 -12.18 4.71
N TYR A 369 19.38 -11.56 5.43
CA TYR A 369 20.80 -11.91 5.42
C TYR A 369 21.05 -13.35 5.89
N LYS A 370 20.25 -13.85 6.84
CA LYS A 370 20.27 -15.25 7.26
C LYS A 370 19.49 -16.20 6.33
N ASN A 371 19.01 -15.72 5.18
CA ASN A 371 18.16 -16.44 4.23
C ASN A 371 16.93 -17.10 4.88
N ASN A 372 16.36 -16.44 5.90
CA ASN A 372 15.24 -16.96 6.68
C ASN A 372 13.93 -16.18 6.45
N LEU A 373 13.97 -15.07 5.71
CA LEU A 373 12.80 -14.25 5.40
C LEU A 373 12.11 -14.77 4.14
N ASP A 374 11.03 -15.54 4.31
CA ASP A 374 10.20 -15.97 3.18
C ASP A 374 9.16 -14.90 2.79
N ASN A 375 8.46 -15.14 1.68
CA ASN A 375 7.51 -14.17 1.16
C ASN A 375 6.31 -13.96 2.10
N THR A 376 5.82 -15.00 2.80
CA THR A 376 4.78 -14.84 3.84
C THR A 376 5.27 -13.89 4.93
N GLU A 377 6.47 -14.13 5.44
CA GLU A 377 7.06 -13.32 6.50
C GLU A 377 7.29 -11.87 6.08
N PHE A 378 7.68 -11.64 4.82
CA PHE A 378 7.78 -10.30 4.28
C PHE A 378 6.46 -9.52 4.44
N PHE A 379 5.31 -10.12 4.11
CA PHE A 379 4.01 -9.45 4.27
C PHE A 379 3.61 -9.26 5.73
N GLU A 380 3.99 -10.19 6.64
CA GLU A 380 3.80 -10.00 8.09
C GLU A 380 4.56 -8.76 8.59
N TRP A 381 5.86 -8.67 8.31
CA TRP A 381 6.69 -7.55 8.75
C TRP A 381 6.28 -6.24 8.10
N VAL A 382 5.96 -6.23 6.81
CA VAL A 382 5.53 -5.00 6.13
C VAL A 382 4.17 -4.54 6.63
N SER A 383 3.25 -5.44 6.98
CA SER A 383 1.98 -5.06 7.60
C SER A 383 2.21 -4.38 8.95
N ILE A 384 3.03 -4.98 9.82
CA ILE A 384 3.39 -4.41 11.13
C ILE A 384 4.10 -3.07 10.94
N TYR A 385 5.08 -3.01 10.03
CA TYR A 385 5.80 -1.78 9.68
C TYR A 385 4.85 -0.66 9.27
N THR A 386 3.89 -0.96 8.39
CA THR A 386 2.93 0.03 7.90
C THR A 386 2.10 0.59 9.04
N ILE A 387 1.55 -0.29 9.88
CA ILE A 387 0.71 0.12 11.00
C ILE A 387 1.52 0.98 11.98
N ILE A 388 2.68 0.48 12.43
CA ILE A 388 3.54 1.15 13.41
C ILE A 388 3.97 2.53 12.90
N THR A 389 4.40 2.63 11.65
CA THR A 389 4.79 3.92 11.07
C THR A 389 3.62 4.89 10.98
N HIS A 390 2.41 4.42 10.62
CA HIS A 390 1.23 5.29 10.53
C HIS A 390 0.72 5.77 11.90
N ILE A 391 0.61 4.89 12.90
CA ILE A 391 0.09 5.29 14.22
C ILE A 391 1.03 6.26 14.96
N PHE A 392 2.34 6.22 14.66
CA PHE A 392 3.34 7.10 15.24
C PHE A 392 3.65 8.34 14.39
N MET A 393 2.92 8.59 13.29
CA MET A 393 3.05 9.86 12.57
C MET A 393 2.59 11.02 13.46
N PRO A 394 3.31 12.16 13.49
CA PRO A 394 2.90 13.36 14.24
C PRO A 394 1.51 13.84 13.83
N ARG A 395 1.20 13.78 12.54
CA ARG A 395 -0.10 14.18 12.03
C ARG A 395 -1.24 13.28 12.54
N GLY A 396 -0.98 12.05 12.98
CA GLY A 396 -2.00 11.08 13.38
C GLY A 396 -2.64 10.34 12.19
N VAL A 397 -3.74 9.62 12.46
CA VAL A 397 -4.34 8.66 11.52
C VAL A 397 -5.78 9.04 11.18
N TYR A 398 -6.12 8.98 9.89
CA TYR A 398 -7.51 8.92 9.41
C TYR A 398 -7.95 7.48 9.21
N LYS A 399 -9.26 7.21 9.39
CA LYS A 399 -9.81 5.89 9.10
C LYS A 399 -9.63 5.48 7.63
N PHE A 400 -9.74 6.43 6.69
CA PHE A 400 -9.60 6.10 5.27
C PHE A 400 -8.17 5.74 4.86
N TYR A 401 -7.16 6.11 5.64
CA TYR A 401 -5.78 5.65 5.38
C TYR A 401 -5.68 4.12 5.47
N SER A 402 -6.60 3.45 6.16
CA SER A 402 -6.65 1.99 6.22
C SER A 402 -6.88 1.32 4.87
N ALA A 403 -7.55 1.99 3.93
CA ALA A 403 -7.72 1.46 2.58
C ALA A 403 -6.38 1.18 1.87
N TYR A 404 -5.32 1.91 2.25
CA TYR A 404 -3.97 1.75 1.70
C TYR A 404 -3.29 0.45 2.13
N TYR A 405 -3.50 0.01 3.37
CA TYR A 405 -2.75 -1.12 3.95
C TYR A 405 -3.58 -2.37 4.23
N ILE A 406 -4.90 -2.27 4.13
CA ILE A 406 -5.83 -3.41 4.19
C ILE A 406 -5.44 -4.56 3.25
N PRO A 407 -5.06 -4.33 1.98
CA PRO A 407 -4.64 -5.43 1.10
C PRO A 407 -3.40 -6.18 1.62
N ILE A 408 -2.45 -5.45 2.22
CA ILE A 408 -1.22 -6.02 2.76
C ILE A 408 -1.53 -6.88 3.99
N ILE A 409 -2.40 -6.38 4.88
CA ILE A 409 -2.90 -7.10 6.06
C ILE A 409 -3.64 -8.38 5.64
N LEU A 410 -4.50 -8.31 4.63
CA LEU A 410 -5.23 -9.47 4.09
C LEU A 410 -4.27 -10.54 3.57
N ILE A 411 -3.27 -10.15 2.78
CA ILE A 411 -2.25 -11.07 2.25
C ILE A 411 -1.49 -11.72 3.41
N ALA A 412 -1.04 -10.94 4.39
CA ALA A 412 -0.34 -11.45 5.56
C ALA A 412 -1.21 -12.47 6.31
N LEU A 413 -2.44 -12.11 6.66
CA LEU A 413 -3.36 -12.94 7.42
C LEU A 413 -3.63 -14.29 6.75
N ILE A 414 -3.99 -14.28 5.45
CA ILE A 414 -4.25 -15.51 4.69
C ILE A 414 -2.98 -16.36 4.58
N CYS A 415 -1.87 -15.75 4.18
CA CYS A 415 -0.64 -16.51 3.95
C CYS A 415 -0.05 -17.06 5.26
N SER A 416 -0.23 -16.38 6.39
CA SER A 416 0.30 -16.86 7.67
C SER A 416 -0.50 -18.03 8.24
N LEU A 417 -1.83 -17.97 8.15
CA LEU A 417 -2.70 -18.99 8.73
C LEU A 417 -2.80 -20.24 7.83
N VAL A 418 -2.81 -20.07 6.51
CA VAL A 418 -3.13 -21.18 5.59
C VAL A 418 -1.90 -21.98 5.16
N ASN A 419 -0.73 -21.36 5.08
CA ASN A 419 0.48 -21.99 4.48
C ASN A 419 0.96 -23.26 5.20
N TYR A 420 0.57 -23.47 6.46
CA TYR A 420 0.93 -24.65 7.27
C TYR A 420 -0.20 -25.64 7.47
N SER A 421 -1.37 -25.38 6.89
CA SER A 421 -2.51 -26.27 7.00
C SER A 421 -2.33 -27.45 6.03
N GLU A 422 -1.92 -28.61 6.56
CA GLU A 422 -1.62 -29.79 5.72
C GLU A 422 -2.89 -30.48 5.20
N ASN A 423 -3.90 -30.66 6.05
CA ASN A 423 -5.14 -31.35 5.70
C ASN A 423 -6.25 -30.39 5.23
N ARG A 424 -7.23 -30.92 4.47
CA ARG A 424 -8.33 -30.12 3.91
C ARG A 424 -9.16 -29.39 4.98
N TYR A 425 -9.43 -30.05 6.11
CA TYR A 425 -10.26 -29.48 7.19
C TYR A 425 -9.58 -28.30 7.89
N SER A 426 -8.30 -28.43 8.25
CA SER A 426 -7.51 -27.34 8.84
C SER A 426 -7.39 -26.15 7.88
N ARG A 427 -7.24 -26.39 6.57
CA ARG A 427 -7.24 -25.31 5.56
C ARG A 427 -8.56 -24.55 5.54
N ILE A 428 -9.70 -25.26 5.53
CA ILE A 428 -11.02 -24.62 5.55
C ILE A 428 -11.19 -23.81 6.83
N LEU A 429 -10.83 -24.38 7.98
CA LEU A 429 -10.94 -23.71 9.27
C LEU A 429 -10.07 -22.45 9.33
N THR A 430 -8.79 -22.53 8.91
CA THR A 430 -7.89 -21.38 8.92
C THR A 430 -8.32 -20.30 7.93
N LEU A 431 -8.91 -20.67 6.79
CA LEU A 431 -9.53 -19.71 5.86
C LEU A 431 -10.75 -19.02 6.47
N LEU A 432 -11.62 -19.75 7.17
CA LEU A 432 -12.77 -19.16 7.86
C LEU A 432 -12.32 -18.20 8.95
N VAL A 433 -11.30 -18.57 9.74
CA VAL A 433 -10.70 -17.69 10.76
C VAL A 433 -10.09 -16.45 10.10
N ALA A 434 -9.30 -16.60 9.03
CA ALA A 434 -8.72 -15.46 8.31
C ALA A 434 -9.80 -14.53 7.76
N THR A 435 -10.86 -15.09 7.17
CA THR A 435 -12.00 -14.33 6.63
C THR A 435 -12.75 -13.59 7.72
N GLY A 436 -13.05 -14.27 8.83
CA GLY A 436 -13.73 -13.69 9.99
C GLY A 436 -12.92 -12.58 10.65
N LEU A 437 -11.61 -12.78 10.84
CA LEU A 437 -10.71 -11.75 11.36
C LEU A 437 -10.63 -10.54 10.41
N PHE A 438 -10.54 -10.77 9.11
CA PHE A 438 -10.48 -9.70 8.12
C PHE A 438 -11.74 -8.82 8.10
N PHE A 439 -12.92 -9.44 7.99
CA PHE A 439 -14.18 -8.70 8.01
C PHE A 439 -14.49 -8.12 9.37
N GLY A 440 -14.24 -8.86 10.45
CA GLY A 440 -14.43 -8.41 11.83
C GLY A 440 -13.61 -7.15 12.11
N PHE A 441 -12.31 -7.16 11.75
CA PHE A 441 -11.46 -5.98 11.83
C PHE A 441 -11.98 -4.84 10.95
N SER A 442 -12.30 -5.12 9.69
CA SER A 442 -12.73 -4.09 8.74
C SER A 442 -14.02 -3.39 9.18
N ILE A 443 -15.01 -4.16 9.63
CA ILE A 443 -16.29 -3.62 10.13
C ILE A 443 -16.04 -2.87 11.44
N TRP A 444 -15.34 -3.47 12.40
CA TRP A 444 -15.10 -2.82 13.70
C TRP A 444 -14.30 -1.52 13.55
N HIS A 445 -13.30 -1.50 12.68
CA HIS A 445 -12.54 -0.28 12.37
C HIS A 445 -13.43 0.84 11.82
N GLN A 446 -14.45 0.50 11.04
CA GLN A 446 -15.39 1.49 10.53
C GLN A 446 -16.36 1.99 11.60
N THR A 447 -16.86 1.09 12.44
CA THR A 447 -17.93 1.38 13.41
C THR A 447 -17.42 1.89 14.76
N ILE A 448 -16.14 1.72 15.08
CA ILE A 448 -15.57 2.26 16.32
C ILE A 448 -15.43 3.79 16.25
N ASN A 449 -15.55 4.50 17.36
CA ASN A 449 -15.25 5.93 17.39
C ASN A 449 -13.81 6.18 16.90
N ARG A 450 -13.61 7.18 16.02
CA ARG A 450 -12.30 7.52 15.44
C ARG A 450 -11.20 7.71 16.49
N VAL A 451 -11.56 8.15 17.69
CA VAL A 451 -10.62 8.36 18.81
C VAL A 451 -9.89 7.06 19.17
N TYR A 452 -10.47 5.90 18.92
CA TYR A 452 -9.85 4.60 19.19
C TYR A 452 -9.17 3.96 17.98
N THR A 453 -9.24 4.58 16.79
CA THR A 453 -8.65 4.03 15.56
C THR A 453 -7.15 3.72 15.70
N PRO A 454 -6.28 4.63 16.21
CA PRO A 454 -4.87 4.31 16.41
C PRO A 454 -4.62 3.11 17.34
N VAL A 455 -5.41 2.96 18.40
CA VAL A 455 -5.28 1.84 19.35
C VAL A 455 -5.73 0.53 18.72
N LEU A 456 -6.84 0.54 17.99
CA LEU A 456 -7.31 -0.64 17.25
C LEU A 456 -6.26 -1.12 16.24
N LEU A 457 -5.63 -0.19 15.52
CA LEU A 457 -4.54 -0.49 14.60
C LEU A 457 -3.33 -1.08 15.34
N PHE A 458 -2.94 -0.48 16.47
CA PHE A 458 -1.87 -1.03 17.31
C PHE A 458 -2.16 -2.48 17.74
N LEU A 459 -3.39 -2.77 18.20
CA LEU A 459 -3.82 -4.13 18.52
C LEU A 459 -3.76 -5.08 17.33
N ALA A 460 -4.18 -4.63 16.14
CA ALA A 460 -4.05 -5.42 14.92
C ALA A 460 -2.58 -5.76 14.61
N SER A 461 -1.65 -4.82 14.81
CA SER A 461 -0.22 -5.09 14.64
C SER A 461 0.32 -6.13 15.63
N ILE A 462 -0.15 -6.11 16.88
CA ILE A 462 0.19 -7.12 17.90
C ILE A 462 -0.35 -8.48 17.47
N ILE A 463 -1.60 -8.57 17.02
CA ILE A 463 -2.21 -9.82 16.57
C ILE A 463 -1.41 -10.41 15.38
N ILE A 464 -1.04 -9.59 14.40
CA ILE A 464 -0.21 -10.04 13.26
C ILE A 464 1.16 -10.54 13.76
N ALA A 465 1.79 -9.83 14.71
CA ALA A 465 3.06 -10.26 15.30
C ALA A 465 2.95 -11.59 16.05
N LEU A 466 1.86 -11.81 16.79
CA LEU A 466 1.59 -13.08 17.48
C LEU A 466 1.36 -14.22 16.49
N ILE A 467 0.62 -13.98 15.41
CA ILE A 467 0.43 -14.95 14.32
C ILE A 467 1.78 -15.30 13.68
N ALA A 468 2.61 -14.29 13.39
CA ALA A 468 3.96 -14.48 12.84
C ALA A 468 4.87 -15.29 13.78
N ALA A 469 4.83 -15.01 15.09
CA ALA A 469 5.56 -15.76 16.10
C ALA A 469 5.09 -17.22 16.18
N GLY A 470 3.78 -17.46 16.21
CA GLY A 470 3.19 -18.80 16.18
C GLY A 470 3.61 -19.60 14.95
N ARG A 471 3.60 -18.96 13.78
CA ARG A 471 4.12 -19.53 12.53
C ARG A 471 5.60 -19.92 12.64
N GLY A 472 6.41 -19.05 13.25
CA GLY A 472 7.83 -19.32 13.52
C GLY A 472 8.05 -20.57 14.38
N ILE A 473 7.24 -20.75 15.43
CA ILE A 473 7.27 -21.92 16.30
C ILE A 473 6.89 -23.19 15.51
N ILE A 474 5.80 -23.15 14.73
CA ILE A 474 5.35 -24.28 13.90
C ILE A 474 6.47 -24.71 12.92
N LYS A 475 7.11 -23.77 12.23
CA LYS A 475 8.25 -24.06 11.36
C LYS A 475 9.38 -24.78 12.08
N LEU A 476 9.71 -24.34 13.30
CA LEU A 476 10.78 -24.92 14.10
C LEU A 476 10.45 -26.36 14.48
N VAL A 477 9.21 -26.62 14.91
CA VAL A 477 8.71 -27.97 15.21
C VAL A 477 8.77 -28.88 13.98
N LEU A 478 8.28 -28.42 12.83
CA LEU A 478 8.31 -29.20 11.58
C LEU A 478 9.75 -29.52 11.14
N ARG A 479 10.68 -28.57 11.25
CA ARG A 479 12.11 -28.80 10.96
C ARG A 479 12.72 -29.83 11.92
N TYR A 480 12.40 -29.74 13.20
CA TYR A 480 12.87 -30.71 14.19
C TYR A 480 12.37 -32.12 13.87
N GLN A 481 11.07 -32.28 13.58
CA GLN A 481 10.48 -33.56 13.19
C GLN A 481 11.11 -34.13 11.90
N GLN A 482 11.38 -33.29 10.90
CA GLN A 482 12.07 -33.71 9.67
C GLN A 482 13.50 -34.18 9.95
N ASN A 483 14.23 -33.50 10.83
CA ASN A 483 15.58 -33.89 11.21
C ASN A 483 15.59 -35.21 11.99
N GLN A 484 14.64 -35.41 12.91
CA GLN A 484 14.48 -36.69 13.63
C GLN A 484 14.20 -37.85 12.68
N LYS A 485 13.30 -37.66 11.69
CA LYS A 485 13.04 -38.67 10.65
C LYS A 485 14.29 -39.02 9.83
N LYS A 486 15.10 -38.02 9.48
CA LYS A 486 16.37 -38.26 8.76
C LYS A 486 17.38 -39.04 9.60
N LEU A 487 17.51 -38.72 10.89
CA LEU A 487 18.40 -39.45 11.79
C LEU A 487 17.96 -40.90 11.98
N ALA A 488 16.65 -41.14 12.11
CA ALA A 488 16.10 -42.50 12.20
C ALA A 488 16.37 -43.35 10.94
N ILE A 489 16.36 -42.73 9.75
CA ILE A 489 16.70 -43.42 8.49
C ILE A 489 18.20 -43.75 8.41
N ILE A 490 19.07 -42.92 8.99
CA ILE A 490 20.53 -43.16 8.98
C ILE A 490 20.93 -44.24 10.00
N SER A 491 20.12 -44.45 11.05
CA SER A 491 20.37 -45.48 12.07
C SER A 491 19.90 -46.90 11.69
N ILE A 492 19.22 -47.05 10.55
CA ILE A 492 18.80 -48.33 9.95
C ILE A 492 19.76 -48.62 8.81
#